data_AF-G0P3S8-F1
#
_entry.id   AF-G0P3S8-F1
#
_cell.length_a   1.000
_cell.length_b   1.000
_cell.length_c   1.000
_cell.angle_alpha   90.00
_cell.angle_beta   90.00
_cell.angle_gamma   90.00
#
_symmetry.space_group_name_H-M   'P 1'
#
loop_
_entity.id
_entity.type
_entity.pdbx_description
1 polymer ?
#
loop_
_entity_poly.entity_id
_entity_poly.type
_entity_poly.pdbx_seq_one_letter_code
_entity_poly.pdbx_strand_id
1 'polypeptide(L)'
;MSKRQNNTALEINAEAKRMAIAQETNRLLIDASRQRRNEARPPPKCALCRLEHLTVDCTTFIQEEKMAIARERRLCLICLKSNRHHPMNCRTLRNFEELCKNRVCATAYTVHHKSICDKNAYPAAAPNAQQDNQDQDEDE
;
A
#
# COMPACT_ATOMS: atom_id res chain seq x y z
N MET A 1 70.63 1.59 -4.82
CA MET A 1 69.63 1.60 -3.73
C MET A 1 68.25 1.89 -4.31
N SER A 2 67.43 0.88 -4.68
CA SER A 2 65.97 1.06 -4.91
C SER A 2 65.25 -0.27 -5.20
N LYS A 3 65.07 -1.14 -4.20
CA LYS A 3 64.25 -2.39 -4.34
C LYS A 3 63.20 -2.57 -3.24
N ARG A 4 63.13 -1.69 -2.24
CA ARG A 4 62.23 -1.83 -1.07
C ARG A 4 60.80 -1.34 -1.32
N GLN A 5 60.60 -0.35 -2.20
CA GLN A 5 59.26 0.19 -2.50
C GLN A 5 58.30 -0.82 -3.15
N ASN A 6 58.82 -1.82 -3.87
CA ASN A 6 57.97 -2.83 -4.51
C ASN A 6 57.34 -3.81 -3.51
N ASN A 7 58.01 -4.11 -2.39
CA ASN A 7 57.47 -5.06 -1.41
C ASN A 7 56.33 -4.44 -0.59
N THR A 8 56.49 -3.18 -0.18
CA THR A 8 55.43 -2.42 0.51
C THR A 8 54.20 -2.22 -0.38
N ALA A 9 54.40 -1.98 -1.68
CA ALA A 9 53.29 -1.85 -2.62
C ALA A 9 52.52 -3.18 -2.80
N LEU A 10 53.20 -4.33 -2.77
CA LEU A 10 52.57 -5.65 -2.85
C LEU A 10 51.75 -5.96 -1.58
N GLU A 11 52.28 -5.64 -0.40
CA GLU A 11 51.57 -5.81 0.87
C GLU A 11 50.32 -4.92 0.96
N ILE A 12 50.43 -3.65 0.56
CA ILE A 12 49.30 -2.71 0.52
C ILE A 12 48.22 -3.22 -0.46
N ASN A 13 48.62 -3.71 -1.63
CA ASN A 13 47.67 -4.27 -2.60
C ASN A 13 47.01 -5.55 -2.10
N ALA A 14 47.74 -6.40 -1.38
CA ALA A 14 47.16 -7.60 -0.77
C ALA A 14 46.13 -7.23 0.31
N GLU A 15 46.44 -6.24 1.16
CA GLU A 15 45.51 -5.76 2.18
C GLU A 15 44.29 -5.06 1.56
N ALA A 16 44.48 -4.23 0.54
CA ALA A 16 43.39 -3.58 -0.17
C ALA A 16 42.44 -4.60 -0.81
N LYS A 17 42.97 -5.69 -1.38
CA LYS A 17 42.15 -6.80 -1.90
C LYS A 17 41.38 -7.50 -0.79
N ARG A 18 42.00 -7.76 0.37
CA ARG A 18 41.31 -8.35 1.54
C ARG A 18 40.15 -7.47 2.01
N MET A 19 40.38 -6.16 2.13
CA MET A 19 39.35 -5.21 2.53
C MET A 19 38.23 -5.11 1.50
N ALA A 20 38.54 -5.08 0.20
CA ALA A 20 37.54 -5.06 -0.86
C ALA A 20 36.65 -6.31 -0.83
N ILE A 21 37.24 -7.49 -0.65
CA ILE A 21 36.50 -8.76 -0.50
C ILE A 21 35.62 -8.71 0.75
N ALA A 22 36.14 -8.23 1.88
CA ALA A 22 35.38 -8.09 3.12
C ALA A 22 34.19 -7.12 2.99
N GLN A 23 34.35 -6.02 2.25
CA GLN A 23 33.27 -5.07 2.00
C GLN A 23 32.18 -5.68 1.12
N GLU A 24 32.56 -6.34 0.03
CA GLU A 24 31.60 -6.95 -0.89
C GLU A 24 30.85 -8.12 -0.23
N THR A 25 31.55 -8.96 0.54
CA THR A 25 30.90 -10.03 1.32
C THR A 25 29.92 -9.48 2.36
N ASN A 26 30.25 -8.40 3.05
CA ASN A 26 29.32 -7.72 3.97
C ASN A 26 28.08 -7.18 3.24
N ARG A 27 28.27 -6.56 2.07
CA ARG A 27 27.16 -6.08 1.24
C ARG A 27 26.24 -7.23 0.84
N LEU A 28 26.80 -8.33 0.34
CA LEU A 28 26.04 -9.53 -0.04
C LEU A 28 25.29 -10.12 1.16
N LEU A 29 25.89 -10.15 2.35
CA LEU A 29 25.23 -10.62 3.58
C LEU A 29 24.06 -9.72 3.98
N ILE A 30 24.21 -8.40 3.87
CA ILE A 30 23.12 -7.44 4.14
C ILE A 30 21.98 -7.64 3.15
N ASP A 31 22.28 -7.81 1.86
CA ASP A 31 21.28 -7.99 0.81
C ASP A 31 20.56 -9.33 0.95
N ALA A 32 21.29 -10.43 1.18
CA ALA A 32 20.69 -11.74 1.47
C ALA A 32 19.81 -11.71 2.73
N SER A 33 20.20 -10.95 3.75
CA SER A 33 19.39 -10.76 4.97
C SER A 33 18.16 -9.89 4.72
N ARG A 34 18.18 -8.97 3.75
CA ARG A 34 16.99 -8.21 3.32
C ARG A 34 16.03 -9.09 2.53
N GLN A 35 16.53 -9.92 1.61
CA GLN A 35 15.73 -10.84 0.81
C GLN A 35 14.99 -11.87 1.70
N ARG A 36 15.70 -12.53 2.62
CA ARG A 36 15.08 -13.46 3.59
C ARG A 36 13.97 -12.81 4.43
N ARG A 37 14.09 -11.52 4.75
CA ARG A 37 13.05 -10.76 5.47
C ARG A 37 11.84 -10.36 4.61
N ASN A 38 11.95 -10.46 3.29
CA ASN A 38 10.85 -10.16 2.36
C ASN A 38 10.08 -11.44 2.00
N GLU A 39 10.77 -12.56 1.78
CA GLU A 39 10.16 -13.85 1.41
C GLU A 39 9.26 -14.44 2.52
N ALA A 40 9.60 -14.21 3.79
CA ALA A 40 8.90 -14.81 4.93
C ALA A 40 7.77 -13.94 5.52
N ARG A 41 7.34 -12.85 4.86
CA ARG A 41 6.30 -12.01 5.45
C ARG A 41 4.94 -12.68 5.31
N PRO A 42 4.24 -12.99 6.42
CA PRO A 42 2.88 -13.49 6.33
C PRO A 42 1.99 -12.46 5.61
N PRO A 43 0.94 -12.91 4.91
CA PRO A 43 0.01 -12.02 4.24
C PRO A 43 -0.54 -10.97 5.23
N PRO A 44 -0.75 -9.73 4.78
CA PRO A 44 -1.26 -8.68 5.65
C PRO A 44 -2.64 -9.08 6.19
N LYS A 45 -2.85 -8.86 7.48
CA LYS A 45 -4.17 -9.02 8.10
C LYS A 45 -4.96 -7.73 7.95
N CYS A 46 -6.22 -7.85 7.56
CA CYS A 46 -7.13 -6.74 7.41
C CYS A 46 -7.38 -6.07 8.76
N ALA A 47 -7.26 -4.74 8.83
CA ALA A 47 -7.50 -4.00 10.07
C ALA A 47 -9.00 -3.96 10.46
N LEU A 48 -9.90 -4.19 9.50
CA LEU A 48 -11.35 -4.21 9.70
C LEU A 48 -11.86 -5.59 10.16
N CYS A 49 -11.54 -6.70 9.50
CA CYS A 49 -12.08 -8.02 9.87
C CYS A 49 -11.05 -9.00 10.44
N ARG A 50 -9.75 -8.65 10.43
CA ARG A 50 -8.63 -9.48 10.91
C ARG A 50 -8.34 -10.74 10.10
N LEU A 51 -9.00 -10.91 8.95
CA LEU A 51 -8.72 -11.98 7.97
C LEU A 51 -7.53 -11.63 7.08
N GLU A 52 -7.04 -12.61 6.31
CA GLU A 52 -5.85 -12.50 5.45
C GLU A 52 -6.18 -11.82 4.11
N HIS A 53 -6.20 -10.49 4.11
CA HIS A 53 -6.28 -9.65 2.91
C HIS A 53 -5.96 -8.19 3.27
N LEU A 54 -5.80 -7.34 2.26
CA LEU A 54 -5.64 -5.90 2.44
C LEU A 54 -6.94 -5.28 2.97
N THR A 55 -6.81 -4.30 3.88
CA THR A 55 -7.96 -3.61 4.46
C THR A 55 -8.82 -2.89 3.41
N VAL A 56 -8.19 -2.45 2.32
CA VAL A 56 -8.86 -1.76 1.20
C VAL A 56 -9.89 -2.68 0.53
N ASP A 57 -9.58 -3.97 0.41
CA ASP A 57 -10.38 -4.96 -0.31
C ASP A 57 -11.36 -5.71 0.61
N CYS A 58 -11.60 -5.19 1.82
CA CYS A 58 -12.47 -5.86 2.79
C CYS A 58 -13.92 -5.85 2.33
N THR A 59 -14.51 -7.04 2.18
CA THR A 59 -15.93 -7.24 1.84
C THR A 59 -16.77 -7.70 3.02
N THR A 60 -16.15 -7.96 4.19
CA THR A 60 -16.82 -8.48 5.39
C THR A 60 -17.87 -7.52 5.96
N PHE A 61 -17.63 -6.22 5.85
CA PHE A 61 -18.55 -5.17 6.33
C PHE A 61 -19.13 -4.42 5.16
N ILE A 62 -20.40 -4.00 5.28
CA ILE A 62 -21.04 -3.11 4.32
C ILE A 62 -20.34 -1.74 4.31
N GLN A 63 -20.36 -1.05 3.17
CA GLN A 63 -19.57 0.17 2.99
C GLN A 63 -19.89 1.27 4.01
N GLU A 64 -21.15 1.43 4.35
CA GLU A 64 -21.65 2.44 5.30
C GLU A 64 -21.05 2.26 6.71
N GLU A 65 -20.80 1.01 7.12
CA GLU A 65 -20.25 0.69 8.43
C GLU A 65 -18.72 0.83 8.50
N LYS A 66 -18.03 0.72 7.36
CA LYS A 66 -16.55 0.68 7.35
C LYS A 66 -15.92 1.92 7.96
N MET A 67 -16.49 3.11 7.71
CA MET A 67 -15.98 4.34 8.30
C MET A 67 -16.18 4.39 9.82
N ALA A 68 -17.33 3.93 10.31
CA ALA A 68 -17.62 3.87 11.75
C ALA A 68 -16.65 2.90 12.47
N ILE A 69 -16.47 1.71 11.91
CA ILE A 69 -15.55 0.68 12.44
C ILE A 69 -14.10 1.19 12.39
N ALA A 70 -13.70 1.89 11.33
CA ALA A 70 -12.35 2.47 11.23
C ALA A 70 -12.08 3.50 12.34
N ARG A 71 -13.08 4.31 12.72
CA ARG A 71 -12.97 5.24 13.84
C ARG A 71 -12.89 4.51 15.18
N GLU A 72 -13.79 3.55 15.41
CA GLU A 72 -13.83 2.75 16.63
C GLU A 72 -12.49 2.05 16.88
N ARG A 73 -11.90 1.48 15.83
CA ARG A 73 -10.61 0.78 15.87
C ARG A 73 -9.39 1.69 15.83
N ARG A 74 -9.59 3.02 15.87
CA ARG A 74 -8.52 4.02 15.80
C ARG A 74 -7.58 3.77 14.62
N LEU A 75 -8.16 3.60 13.44
CA LEU A 75 -7.42 3.53 12.18
C LEU A 75 -7.27 4.94 11.60
N CYS A 76 -6.16 5.19 10.92
CA CYS A 76 -6.03 6.39 10.10
C CYS A 76 -6.99 6.26 8.91
N LEU A 77 -7.95 7.19 8.81
CA LEU A 77 -8.96 7.17 7.75
C LEU A 77 -8.36 7.32 6.34
N ILE A 78 -7.13 7.81 6.23
CA ILE A 78 -6.43 8.05 4.95
C ILE A 78 -5.74 6.79 4.44
N CYS A 79 -5.10 6.00 5.32
CA CYS A 79 -4.31 4.83 4.90
C CYS A 79 -4.80 3.49 5.47
N LEU A 80 -5.86 3.50 6.29
CA LEU A 80 -6.49 2.33 6.91
C LEU A 80 -5.55 1.46 7.77
N LYS A 81 -4.40 2.01 8.15
CA LYS A 81 -3.47 1.41 9.12
C LYS A 81 -3.77 1.93 10.52
N SER A 82 -3.24 1.25 11.54
CA SER A 82 -3.30 1.71 12.93
C SER A 82 -2.83 3.17 13.04
N ASN A 83 -3.55 3.99 13.80
CA ASN A 83 -3.31 5.42 13.97
C ASN A 83 -2.07 5.71 14.84
N ARG A 84 -0.90 5.24 14.39
CA ARG A 84 0.41 5.52 14.98
C ARG A 84 1.08 6.76 14.38
N HIS A 85 0.32 7.58 13.66
CA HIS A 85 0.81 8.78 12.99
C HIS A 85 -0.29 9.84 12.92
N HIS A 86 0.11 11.11 12.94
CA HIS A 86 -0.82 12.21 12.71
C HIS A 86 -1.31 12.20 11.24
N PRO A 87 -2.60 12.48 10.94
CA PRO A 87 -3.14 12.47 9.57
C PRO A 87 -2.35 13.34 8.58
N MET A 88 -1.88 14.52 9.02
CA MET A 88 -1.04 15.42 8.20
C MET A 88 0.31 14.80 7.80
N ASN A 89 0.80 13.82 8.57
CA ASN A 89 2.05 13.11 8.30
C ASN A 89 1.79 11.76 7.61
N CYS A 90 0.54 11.47 7.23
CA CYS A 90 0.21 10.24 6.54
C CYS A 90 0.86 10.23 5.15
N ARG A 91 1.73 9.24 4.88
CA ARG A 91 2.39 9.11 3.58
C ARG A 91 1.39 8.96 2.42
N THR A 92 0.26 8.28 2.67
CA THR A 92 -0.81 8.08 1.69
C THR A 92 -1.55 9.38 1.35
N LEU A 93 -1.41 10.45 2.15
CA LEU A 93 -2.01 11.75 1.82
C LEU A 93 -1.46 12.32 0.50
N ARG A 94 -0.24 11.94 0.10
CA ARG A 94 0.36 12.31 -1.20
C ARG A 94 -0.18 11.49 -2.38
N ASN A 95 -0.91 10.40 -2.11
CA ASN A 95 -1.45 9.49 -3.11
C ASN A 95 -2.93 9.80 -3.37
N PHE A 96 -3.20 10.88 -4.10
CA PHE A 96 -4.56 11.38 -4.33
C PHE A 96 -5.52 10.38 -5.00
N GLU A 97 -4.99 9.37 -5.69
CA GLU A 97 -5.78 8.29 -6.33
C GLU A 97 -6.49 7.38 -5.32
N GLU A 98 -5.96 7.26 -4.11
CA GLU A 98 -6.52 6.43 -3.04
C GLU A 98 -7.50 7.18 -2.15
N LEU A 99 -7.54 8.51 -2.27
CA LEU A 99 -8.41 9.36 -1.48
C LEU A 99 -9.80 9.46 -2.10
N CYS A 100 -10.80 9.61 -1.23
CA CYS A 100 -12.16 9.89 -1.64
C CYS A 100 -12.25 11.23 -2.38
N LYS A 101 -12.88 11.21 -3.56
CA LYS A 101 -13.09 12.40 -4.41
C LYS A 101 -14.54 12.92 -4.36
N ASN A 102 -15.41 12.29 -3.57
CA ASN A 102 -16.80 12.72 -3.45
C ASN A 102 -16.90 14.14 -2.90
N ARG A 103 -17.61 15.00 -3.63
CA ARG A 103 -17.77 16.43 -3.30
C ARG A 103 -18.35 16.65 -1.91
N VAL A 104 -19.32 15.81 -1.51
CA VAL A 104 -19.95 15.92 -0.18
C VAL A 104 -18.92 15.72 0.94
N CYS A 105 -17.96 14.83 0.73
CA CYS A 105 -16.90 14.57 1.70
C CYS A 105 -15.87 15.71 1.75
N ALA A 106 -15.59 16.34 0.60
CA ALA A 106 -14.73 17.50 0.50
C ALA A 106 -15.33 18.72 1.21
N THR A 107 -16.64 18.98 1.05
CA THR A 107 -17.34 20.08 1.74
C THR A 107 -17.35 19.89 3.26
N ALA A 108 -17.43 18.65 3.73
CA ALA A 108 -17.33 18.33 5.16
C ALA A 108 -15.90 18.29 5.70
N TYR A 109 -14.89 18.60 4.87
CA TYR A 109 -13.45 18.48 5.20
C TYR A 109 -13.04 17.09 5.72
N THR A 110 -13.74 16.05 5.27
CA THR A 110 -13.50 14.65 5.69
C THR A 110 -12.55 13.95 4.71
N VAL A 111 -11.25 14.10 4.92
CA VAL A 111 -10.23 13.41 4.09
C VAL A 111 -10.08 11.96 4.54
N HIS A 112 -10.39 11.02 3.64
CA HIS A 112 -10.36 9.59 3.91
C HIS A 112 -10.09 8.77 2.65
N HIS A 113 -9.83 7.48 2.82
CA HIS A 113 -9.60 6.51 1.76
C HIS A 113 -10.91 6.20 1.02
N LYS A 114 -10.89 6.13 -0.31
CA LYS A 114 -12.08 5.91 -1.14
C LYS A 114 -12.85 4.62 -0.83
N SER A 115 -12.17 3.61 -0.31
CA SER A 115 -12.74 2.27 -0.05
C SER A 115 -13.54 2.14 1.25
N ILE A 116 -13.55 3.17 2.10
CA ILE A 116 -14.37 3.24 3.32
C ILE A 116 -15.44 4.33 3.25
N CYS A 117 -15.60 4.95 2.07
CA CYS A 117 -16.59 5.98 1.85
C CYS A 117 -17.97 5.34 1.64
N ASP A 118 -18.93 5.73 2.47
CA ASP A 118 -20.35 5.37 2.38
C ASP A 118 -20.94 5.74 1.01
N LYS A 119 -20.58 6.93 0.50
CA LYS A 119 -21.07 7.49 -0.77
C LYS A 119 -20.38 6.94 -2.01
N ASN A 120 -19.40 6.06 -1.82
CA ASN A 120 -18.66 5.44 -2.90
C ASN A 120 -19.11 3.98 -3.12
N ALA A 121 -20.31 3.64 -2.62
CA ALA A 121 -21.04 2.46 -3.06
C ALA A 121 -21.12 2.50 -4.59
N TYR A 122 -20.27 1.69 -5.24
CA TYR A 122 -20.48 1.31 -6.63
C TYR A 122 -21.94 0.88 -6.76
N PRO A 123 -22.68 1.31 -7.80
CA PRO A 123 -23.99 0.73 -8.04
C PRO A 123 -23.76 -0.77 -8.20
N ALA A 124 -24.43 -1.58 -7.38
CA ALA A 124 -24.57 -3.00 -7.67
C ALA A 124 -25.05 -3.09 -9.13
N ALA A 125 -24.34 -3.85 -9.95
CA ALA A 125 -24.70 -4.05 -11.35
C ALA A 125 -26.21 -4.36 -11.42
N ALA A 126 -26.99 -3.43 -12.00
CA ALA A 126 -28.39 -3.69 -12.26
C ALA A 126 -28.45 -4.89 -13.21
N PRO A 127 -29.30 -5.90 -12.97
CA PRO A 127 -29.50 -6.97 -13.92
C PRO A 127 -30.04 -6.34 -15.21
N ASN A 128 -29.34 -6.64 -16.29
CA ASN A 128 -29.60 -6.16 -17.64
C ASN A 128 -31.04 -6.56 -18.04
N ALA A 129 -31.99 -5.64 -17.90
CA ALA A 129 -33.33 -5.81 -18.45
C ALA A 129 -33.24 -5.50 -19.93
N GLN A 130 -33.19 -6.56 -20.74
CA GLN A 130 -33.41 -6.49 -22.18
C GLN A 130 -34.73 -5.75 -22.43
N GLN A 131 -34.64 -4.58 -23.05
CA GLN A 131 -35.77 -3.92 -23.68
C GLN A 131 -36.06 -4.69 -24.96
N ASP A 132 -37.01 -5.63 -24.89
CA ASP A 132 -37.68 -6.15 -26.08
C ASP A 132 -38.84 -5.20 -26.44
N ASN A 133 -38.83 -4.79 -27.71
CA ASN A 133 -39.81 -3.94 -28.41
C ASN A 133 -41.25 -4.42 -28.25
N GLN A 134 -42.20 -3.47 -28.20
CA GLN A 134 -43.43 -3.56 -28.98
C GLN A 134 -43.79 -2.17 -29.53
N ASP A 135 -43.62 -2.03 -30.84
CA ASP A 135 -44.24 -1.01 -31.68
C ASP A 135 -45.78 -1.10 -31.54
N GLN A 136 -46.44 0.04 -31.40
CA GLN A 136 -47.89 0.16 -31.60
C GLN A 136 -48.12 1.12 -32.76
N ASP A 137 -48.62 0.55 -33.85
CA ASP A 137 -49.13 1.24 -35.02
C ASP A 137 -50.33 2.13 -34.63
N GLU A 138 -50.28 3.41 -35.00
CA GLU A 138 -51.41 4.34 -34.96
C GLU A 138 -52.07 4.37 -36.35
N ASP A 139 -53.27 3.79 -36.47
CA ASP A 139 -54.19 4.03 -37.59
C ASP A 139 -55.48 4.63 -37.03
N GLU A 140 -55.75 5.90 -37.35
CA GLU A 140 -57.10 6.49 -37.46
C GLU A 140 -57.14 7.62 -38.49
#